data_AF-A0A2E7ZKS1-F1
#
_entry.id   AF-A0A2E7ZKS1-F1
#
_cell.length_a   1.000
_cell.length_b   1.000
_cell.length_c   1.000
_cell.angle_alpha   90.00
_cell.angle_beta   90.00
_cell.angle_gamma   90.00
#
_symmetry.space_group_name_H-M   'P 1'
#
loop_
_entity.id
_entity.type
_entity.pdbx_description
1 polymer ?
#
loop_
_entity_poly.entity_id
_entity_poly.type
_entity_poly.pdbx_seq_one_letter_code
_entity_poly.pdbx_strand_id
1 'polypeptide(L)'
;MMNSLFIKWNLLRFKWFLFPFLIFLKGCQSSPNSNLLYPNQQQLQIRLICSQAYSGPEARHQTWEKTPVRWLFVTEDRVTFYFDSDQTRVMPRKPGWNLPPGKYLCE
;
A
#
# COMPACT_ATOMS: atom_id res chain seq x y z
N MET A 1 29.14 18.16 -55.18
CA MET A 1 28.37 18.51 -53.98
C MET A 1 27.26 17.46 -53.77
N MET A 2 27.55 16.31 -53.17
CA MET A 2 26.55 15.21 -53.02
C MET A 2 26.61 14.48 -51.67
N ASN A 3 27.24 15.08 -50.66
CA ASN A 3 27.45 14.42 -49.36
C ASN A 3 26.52 14.91 -48.23
N SER A 4 25.69 15.94 -48.46
CA SER A 4 24.87 16.54 -47.39
C SER A 4 23.46 15.92 -47.24
N LEU A 5 22.94 15.25 -48.26
CA LEU A 5 21.55 14.75 -48.26
C LEU A 5 21.42 13.34 -47.65
N PHE A 6 22.45 12.50 -47.78
CA PHE A 6 22.44 11.12 -47.27
C PHE A 6 22.51 11.05 -45.73
N ILE A 7 23.23 11.98 -45.11
CA ILE A 7 23.43 12.01 -43.65
C ILE A 7 22.13 12.44 -42.92
N LYS A 8 21.38 13.39 -43.48
CA LYS A 8 20.09 13.83 -42.89
C LYS A 8 19.02 12.73 -42.92
N TRP A 9 19.04 11.87 -43.93
CA TRP A 9 18.04 10.81 -44.07
C TRP A 9 18.24 9.67 -43.05
N ASN A 10 19.50 9.34 -42.72
CA ASN A 10 19.83 8.35 -41.69
C ASN A 10 19.51 8.83 -40.26
N LEU A 11 19.69 10.12 -39.97
CA LEU A 11 19.36 10.70 -38.65
C LEU A 11 17.85 10.76 -38.38
N LEU A 12 17.03 10.98 -39.41
CA LEU A 12 15.57 10.96 -39.31
C LEU A 12 15.02 9.54 -39.07
N ARG A 13 15.62 8.52 -39.70
CA ARG A 13 15.22 7.12 -39.50
C ARG A 13 15.58 6.60 -38.10
N PHE A 14 16.68 7.07 -37.52
CA PHE A 14 17.13 6.69 -36.18
C PHE A 14 16.24 7.26 -35.06
N LYS A 15 15.75 8.50 -35.22
CA LYS A 15 14.80 9.11 -34.27
C LYS A 15 13.42 8.46 -34.29
N TRP A 16 12.97 7.94 -35.43
CA TRP A 16 11.66 7.28 -35.52
C TRP A 16 11.63 5.92 -34.81
N PHE A 17 12.77 5.23 -34.73
CA PHE A 17 12.88 3.93 -34.06
C PHE A 17 13.07 4.03 -32.53
N LEU A 18 13.56 5.18 -32.03
CA LEU A 18 13.77 5.41 -30.59
C LEU A 18 12.48 5.81 -29.83
N PHE A 19 11.46 6.32 -30.54
CA PHE A 19 10.22 6.76 -29.92
C PHE A 19 9.34 5.63 -29.34
N PRO A 20 9.16 4.46 -29.99
CA PRO A 20 8.33 3.40 -29.43
C PRO A 20 8.93 2.71 -28.19
N PHE A 21 10.26 2.75 -27.99
CA PHE A 21 10.90 2.09 -26.84
C PHE A 21 10.60 2.80 -25.50
N LEU A 22 10.41 4.11 -25.51
CA LEU A 22 10.12 4.88 -24.29
C LEU A 22 8.67 4.76 -23.81
N ILE A 23 7.75 4.37 -24.70
CA ILE A 23 6.33 4.18 -24.36
C ILE A 23 6.13 2.84 -23.63
N PHE A 24 6.87 1.80 -24.01
CA PHE A 24 6.79 0.48 -23.35
C PHE A 24 7.28 0.49 -21.90
N LEU A 25 8.24 1.35 -21.55
CA LEU A 25 8.76 1.45 -20.17
C LEU A 25 7.79 2.13 -19.19
N LYS A 26 6.76 2.84 -19.67
CA LYS A 26 5.73 3.45 -18.82
C LYS A 26 4.53 2.55 -18.54
N GLY A 27 4.45 1.37 -19.15
CA GLY A 27 3.35 0.42 -18.95
C GLY A 27 3.44 -0.43 -17.68
N CYS A 28 4.56 -0.37 -16.95
CA CYS A 28 4.76 -1.16 -15.73
C CYS A 28 4.55 -0.31 -14.47
N GLN A 29 3.38 0.34 -14.35
CA GLN A 29 2.98 0.96 -13.10
C GLN A 29 1.56 0.52 -12.75
N SER A 30 1.51 -0.29 -11.69
CA SER A 30 0.33 -0.64 -10.90
C SER A 30 -0.71 -1.51 -11.57
N SER A 31 -0.49 -2.82 -11.49
CA SER A 31 -1.60 -3.77 -11.41
C SER A 31 -2.48 -3.38 -10.23
N PRO A 32 -3.79 -3.10 -10.43
CA PRO A 32 -4.72 -2.95 -9.32
C PRO A 32 -4.77 -4.28 -8.57
N ASN A 33 -4.64 -4.21 -7.23
CA ASN A 33 -4.66 -5.34 -6.30
C ASN A 33 -5.41 -6.54 -6.88
N SER A 34 -4.67 -7.56 -7.31
CA SER A 34 -5.26 -8.87 -7.56
C SER A 34 -5.88 -9.27 -6.22
N ASN A 35 -7.22 -9.24 -6.14
CA ASN A 35 -7.97 -9.84 -5.05
C ASN A 35 -7.64 -11.33 -5.07
N LEU A 36 -6.52 -11.68 -4.43
CA LEU A 36 -6.14 -13.05 -4.19
C LEU A 36 -7.32 -13.67 -3.44
N LEU A 37 -7.81 -14.81 -3.92
CA LEU A 37 -8.89 -15.53 -3.25
C LEU A 37 -8.53 -15.87 -1.79
N TYR A 38 -7.23 -15.90 -1.48
CA TYR A 38 -6.69 -16.07 -0.14
C TYR A 38 -5.84 -14.86 0.25
N PRO A 39 -6.05 -14.29 1.44
CA PRO A 39 -5.22 -13.20 1.92
C PRO A 39 -3.79 -13.69 2.10
N ASN A 40 -2.83 -12.83 1.77
CA ASN A 40 -1.44 -13.11 2.08
C ASN A 40 -1.23 -13.13 3.61
N GLN A 41 -0.12 -13.71 4.09
CA GLN A 41 0.14 -13.83 5.54
C GLN A 41 0.14 -12.47 6.26
N GLN A 42 0.60 -11.42 5.58
CA GLN A 42 0.62 -10.07 6.14
C GLN A 42 -0.78 -9.47 6.28
N GLN A 43 -1.66 -9.65 5.30
CA GLN A 43 -3.07 -9.22 5.33
C GLN A 43 -3.83 -9.94 6.44
N LEU A 44 -3.61 -11.26 6.57
CA LEU A 44 -4.16 -12.03 7.68
C LEU A 44 -3.70 -11.47 9.02
N GLN A 45 -2.41 -11.16 9.15
CA GLN A 45 -1.86 -10.59 10.36
C GLN A 45 -2.44 -9.20 10.66
N ILE A 46 -2.57 -8.32 9.66
CA ILE A 46 -3.21 -7.01 9.81
C ILE A 46 -4.63 -7.19 10.32
N ARG A 47 -5.44 -8.04 9.68
CA ARG A 47 -6.82 -8.33 10.11
C ARG A 47 -6.89 -8.84 11.54
N LEU A 48 -5.98 -9.75 11.92
CA LEU A 48 -5.90 -10.27 13.29
C LEU A 48 -5.51 -9.18 14.30
N ILE A 49 -4.64 -8.24 13.94
CA ILE A 49 -4.28 -7.12 14.81
C ILE A 49 -5.45 -6.14 14.90
N CYS A 50 -6.11 -5.80 13.79
CA CYS A 50 -7.26 -4.90 13.76
C CYS A 50 -8.41 -5.40 14.64
N SER A 51 -8.68 -6.71 14.69
CA SER A 51 -9.71 -7.27 15.58
C SER A 51 -9.36 -7.12 17.08
N GLN A 52 -8.08 -6.97 17.42
CA GLN A 52 -7.64 -6.73 18.80
C GLN A 52 -8.02 -5.35 19.30
N ALA A 53 -8.41 -4.43 18.42
CA ALA A 53 -8.92 -3.10 18.78
C ALA A 53 -10.18 -3.16 19.66
N TYR A 54 -10.92 -4.27 19.66
CA TYR A 54 -12.12 -4.49 20.48
C TYR A 54 -11.86 -5.36 21.72
N SER A 55 -10.59 -5.75 21.95
CA SER A 55 -10.23 -6.63 23.06
C SER A 55 -10.08 -5.87 24.38
N GLY A 56 -10.36 -6.55 25.49
CA GLY A 56 -10.15 -6.03 26.85
C GLY A 56 -11.32 -5.20 27.41
N PRO A 57 -11.29 -4.89 28.71
CA PRO A 57 -12.39 -4.21 29.40
C PRO A 57 -12.55 -2.75 28.97
N GLU A 58 -11.45 -2.08 28.61
CA GLU A 58 -11.45 -0.67 28.17
C GLU A 58 -12.19 -0.44 26.86
N ALA A 59 -12.39 -1.49 26.06
CA ALA A 59 -13.14 -1.42 24.81
C ALA A 59 -14.65 -1.32 25.02
N ARG A 60 -15.14 -1.82 26.16
CA ARG A 60 -16.56 -1.88 26.45
C ARG A 60 -17.09 -0.48 26.73
N HIS A 61 -18.30 -0.21 26.24
CA HIS A 61 -19.01 1.05 26.42
C HIS A 61 -18.32 2.27 25.79
N GLN A 62 -17.34 2.04 24.91
CA GLN A 62 -16.72 3.11 24.15
C GLN A 62 -17.61 3.50 22.99
N THR A 63 -17.61 4.79 22.64
CA THR A 63 -18.41 5.29 21.52
C THR A 63 -18.00 4.62 20.19
N TRP A 64 -16.74 4.21 20.06
CA TRP A 64 -16.18 3.51 18.90
C TRP A 64 -16.33 1.97 18.95
N GLU A 65 -16.92 1.39 20.00
CA GLU A 65 -16.98 -0.08 20.19
C GLU A 65 -17.63 -0.81 19.01
N LYS A 66 -18.60 -0.18 18.36
CA LYS A 66 -19.34 -0.73 17.20
C LYS A 66 -18.87 -0.17 15.85
N THR A 67 -17.90 0.72 15.87
CA THR A 67 -17.38 1.37 14.68
C THR A 67 -16.26 0.51 14.10
N PRO A 68 -16.20 0.28 12.78
CA PRO A 68 -15.08 -0.43 12.17
C PRO A 68 -13.77 0.34 12.34
N VAL A 69 -12.67 -0.41 12.52
CA VAL A 69 -11.32 0.14 12.42
C VAL A 69 -11.00 0.36 10.95
N ARG A 70 -10.61 1.57 10.58
CA ARG A 70 -10.22 1.93 9.22
C ARG A 70 -8.72 1.80 9.00
N TRP A 71 -7.94 2.32 9.95
CA TRP A 71 -6.49 2.35 9.82
C TRP A 71 -5.79 1.80 11.06
N LEU A 72 -4.67 1.15 10.82
CA LEU A 72 -3.74 0.65 11.81
C LEU A 72 -2.40 1.37 11.61
N PHE A 73 -1.91 2.03 12.66
CA PHE A 73 -0.58 2.60 12.69
C PHE A 73 0.28 1.82 13.67
N VAL A 74 1.39 1.28 13.18
CA VAL A 74 2.33 0.47 13.97
C VAL A 74 3.62 1.25 14.14
N THR A 75 4.10 1.34 15.38
CA THR A 75 5.46 1.80 15.72
C THR A 75 6.26 0.66 16.34
N GLU A 76 7.45 0.97 16.84
CA GLU A 76 8.31 -0.01 17.53
C GLU A 76 7.65 -0.55 18.82
N ASP A 77 6.99 0.32 19.58
CA ASP A 77 6.50 0.07 20.93
C ASP A 77 4.97 -0.03 21.04
N ARG A 78 4.24 0.61 20.14
CA ARG A 78 2.78 0.76 20.23
C ARG A 78 2.08 0.57 18.89
N VAL A 79 0.78 0.40 18.99
CA VAL A 79 -0.13 0.28 17.86
C VAL A 79 -1.32 1.18 18.11
N THR A 80 -1.66 1.99 17.10
CA THR A 80 -2.80 2.92 17.15
C THR A 80 -3.84 2.50 16.13
N PHE A 81 -5.05 2.27 16.60
CA PHE A 81 -6.23 1.96 15.81
C PHE A 81 -7.00 3.25 15.57
N TYR A 82 -7.38 3.52 14.33
CA TYR A 82 -8.22 4.64 13.94
C TYR A 82 -9.55 4.09 13.44
N PHE A 83 -10.62 4.51 14.10
CA PHE A 83 -11.98 4.11 13.78
C PHE A 83 -12.60 5.08 12.75
N ASP A 84 -13.63 4.64 12.03
CA ASP A 84 -14.40 5.52 11.12
C ASP A 84 -15.10 6.69 11.84
N SER A 85 -15.21 6.64 13.17
CA SER A 85 -15.78 7.70 14.01
C SER A 85 -14.78 8.79 14.37
N ASP A 86 -13.60 8.81 13.71
CA ASP A 86 -12.45 9.67 14.01
C ASP A 86 -11.86 9.49 15.42
N GLN A 87 -12.30 8.46 16.13
CA GLN A 87 -11.75 8.08 17.43
C GLN A 87 -10.54 7.17 17.25
N THR A 88 -9.70 7.12 18.29
CA THR A 88 -8.49 6.31 18.27
C THR A 88 -8.33 5.49 19.54
N ARG A 89 -7.73 4.32 19.41
CA ARG A 89 -7.28 3.52 20.55
C ARG A 89 -5.79 3.21 20.40
N VAL A 90 -5.03 3.38 21.47
CA VAL A 90 -3.61 3.01 21.52
C VAL A 90 -3.44 1.78 22.38
N MET A 91 -2.65 0.81 21.91
CA MET A 91 -2.28 -0.38 22.66
C MET A 91 -0.77 -0.60 22.58
N PRO A 92 -0.14 -1.18 23.61
CA PRO A 92 1.25 -1.62 23.50
C PRO A 92 1.35 -2.71 22.44
N ARG A 93 2.47 -2.74 21.73
CA ARG A 93 2.74 -3.77 20.73
C ARG A 93 2.91 -5.11 21.42
N LYS A 94 2.09 -6.10 21.04
CA LYS A 94 2.15 -7.44 21.62
C LYS A 94 3.30 -8.27 21.02
N PRO A 95 3.95 -9.15 21.81
CA PRO A 95 4.91 -10.12 21.28
C PRO A 95 4.22 -11.02 20.24
N GLY A 96 4.91 -11.31 19.15
CA GLY A 96 4.37 -12.08 18.01
C GLY A 96 3.76 -11.23 16.90
N TRP A 97 3.62 -9.91 17.08
CA TRP A 97 3.24 -9.00 16.01
C TRP A 97 4.47 -8.59 15.19
N ASN A 98 4.79 -9.39 14.18
CA ASN A 98 5.89 -9.17 13.23
C ASN A 98 5.57 -8.16 12.09
N LEU A 99 4.67 -7.20 12.33
CA LEU A 99 4.35 -6.18 11.34
C LEU A 99 5.40 -5.05 11.38
N PRO A 100 6.01 -4.62 10.26
CA PRO A 100 6.93 -3.50 10.31
C PRO A 100 6.21 -2.21 10.74
N PRO A 101 6.95 -1.19 11.24
CA PRO A 101 6.36 0.12 11.48
C PRO A 101 5.78 0.72 10.20
N GLY A 102 4.59 1.30 10.28
CA GLY A 102 3.90 1.82 9.11
C GLY A 102 2.40 2.02 9.31
N LYS A 103 1.74 2.44 8.23
CA LYS A 103 0.29 2.63 8.13
C LYS A 103 -0.32 1.51 7.29
N TYR A 104 -1.35 0.85 7.81
CA TYR A 104 -2.02 -0.27 7.18
C TYR A 104 -3.53 -0.06 7.18
N LEU A 105 -4.20 -0.50 6.11
CA LEU A 105 -5.66 -0.51 6.02
C LEU A 105 -6.19 -1.75 6.74
N CYS A 106 -7.24 -1.57 7.55
CA CYS A 106 -7.97 -2.69 8.15
C CYS A 106 -9.15 -3.07 7.22
N GLU A 107 -9.11 -4.28 6.67
CA GLU A 107 -10.14 -4.88 5.78
C GLU A 107 -10.79 -6.14 6.39
#